data_AF-A0A0N7LN58-F1
#
_entry.id   AF-A0A0N7LN58-F1
#
_cell.length_a   1.000
_cell.length_b   1.000
_cell.length_c   1.000
_cell.angle_alpha   90.00
_cell.angle_beta   90.00
_cell.angle_gamma   90.00
#
_symmetry.space_group_name_H-M   'P 1'
#
loop_
_entity.id
_entity.type
_entity.pdbx_description
1 polymer ?
#
loop_
_entity_poly.entity_id
_entity_poly.type
_entity_poly.pdbx_seq_one_letter_code
_entity_poly.pdbx_strand_id
1 'polypeptide(L)'
;MATLAFTAIGSTALSSPCVLQETCAYVEDCEGAELTLDLLGTPPELVQSNFGDFSVGQIARADEITSKIRLSNGQEWTATAKNDLLTASRTQDDEHIQMFVTKTSDTEMAVTLLTLPMRYVDYAQTGKARRAFSGKCGLEF
;
A
#
# COMPACT_ATOMS: atom_id res chain seq x y z
N MET A 1 -32.60 14.77 41.90
CA MET A 1 -31.34 14.83 41.14
C MET A 1 -31.40 13.77 40.06
N ALA A 2 -31.52 14.15 38.80
CA ALA A 2 -31.52 13.23 37.67
C ALA A 2 -30.19 13.38 36.94
N THR A 3 -29.36 12.34 37.00
CA THR A 3 -28.09 12.30 36.28
C THR A 3 -28.37 11.95 34.82
N LEU A 4 -28.13 12.90 33.92
CA LEU A 4 -28.16 12.68 32.47
C LEU A 4 -27.01 11.76 32.07
N ALA A 5 -27.35 10.58 31.55
CA ALA A 5 -26.40 9.70 30.90
C ALA A 5 -26.04 10.29 29.53
N PHE A 6 -24.80 10.75 29.37
CA PHE A 6 -24.23 11.06 28.06
C PHE A 6 -23.87 9.75 27.36
N THR A 7 -24.75 9.26 26.49
CA THR A 7 -24.35 8.27 25.47
C THR A 7 -23.55 9.01 24.41
N ALA A 8 -22.22 8.96 24.53
CA ALA A 8 -21.33 9.31 23.44
C ALA A 8 -21.55 8.29 22.31
N ILE A 9 -22.38 8.67 21.32
CA ILE A 9 -22.39 8.02 20.02
C ILE A 9 -21.08 8.42 19.38
N GLY A 10 -20.04 7.61 19.59
CA GLY A 10 -18.81 7.70 18.83
C GLY A 10 -19.17 7.48 17.37
N SER A 11 -19.27 8.57 16.62
CA SER A 11 -19.37 8.54 15.17
C SER A 11 -18.12 7.83 14.66
N THR A 12 -18.22 6.53 14.38
CA THR A 12 -17.35 5.91 13.41
C THR A 12 -17.67 6.60 12.10
N ALA A 13 -16.91 7.65 11.77
CA ALA A 13 -16.83 8.11 10.40
C ALA A 13 -16.45 6.86 9.61
N LEU A 14 -17.43 6.26 8.92
CA LEU A 14 -17.18 5.26 7.91
C LEU A 14 -16.31 5.98 6.90
N SER A 15 -14.99 5.84 7.03
CA SER A 15 -14.07 6.28 6.00
C SER A 15 -14.54 5.60 4.74
N SER A 16 -15.06 6.38 3.80
CA SER A 16 -15.40 5.85 2.49
C SER A 16 -14.11 5.22 1.93
N PRO A 17 -14.16 3.95 1.48
CA PRO A 17 -12.98 3.26 0.99
C PRO A 17 -12.33 4.08 -0.11
N CYS A 18 -11.01 4.10 -0.07
CA CYS A 18 -10.21 4.80 -1.04
C CYS A 18 -10.27 4.08 -2.38
N VAL A 19 -10.81 4.72 -3.41
CA VAL A 19 -10.95 4.13 -4.75
C VAL A 19 -9.89 4.73 -5.68
N LEU A 20 -8.98 3.89 -6.16
CA LEU A 20 -7.90 4.25 -7.07
C LEU A 20 -8.15 3.62 -8.44
N GLN A 21 -7.72 4.32 -9.49
CA GLN A 21 -7.83 3.86 -10.88
C GLN A 21 -6.51 3.28 -11.35
N GLU A 22 -6.56 2.19 -12.12
CA GLU A 22 -5.36 1.60 -12.72
C GLU A 22 -4.67 2.58 -13.68
N THR A 23 -3.35 2.65 -13.58
CA THR A 23 -2.48 3.50 -14.40
C THR A 23 -1.60 2.64 -15.27
N CYS A 24 -1.66 2.84 -16.58
CA CYS A 24 -0.85 2.14 -17.57
C CYS A 24 -0.15 3.14 -18.50
N ALA A 25 0.97 2.71 -19.10
CA ALA A 25 1.67 3.51 -20.11
C ALA A 25 0.78 3.78 -21.33
N TYR A 26 -0.04 2.80 -21.71
CA TYR A 26 -1.05 2.91 -22.76
C TYR A 26 -2.40 2.44 -22.21
N VAL A 27 -3.46 3.19 -22.47
CA VAL A 27 -4.82 2.89 -21.94
C VAL A 27 -5.33 1.54 -22.45
N GLU A 28 -4.94 1.14 -23.65
CA GLU A 28 -5.26 -0.16 -24.25
C GLU A 28 -4.68 -1.35 -23.47
N ASP A 29 -3.64 -1.12 -22.65
CA ASP A 29 -3.01 -2.12 -21.80
C ASP A 29 -3.66 -2.21 -20.41
N CYS A 30 -4.52 -1.24 -20.05
CA CYS A 30 -5.23 -1.27 -18.79
C CYS A 30 -6.37 -2.27 -18.84
N GLU A 31 -6.43 -3.14 -17.82
CA GLU A 31 -7.60 -3.99 -17.60
C GLU A 31 -8.79 -3.18 -17.03
N GLY A 32 -8.58 -1.88 -16.76
CA GLY A 32 -9.60 -0.94 -16.31
C GLY A 32 -10.07 -1.23 -14.90
N ALA A 33 -9.23 -1.87 -14.08
CA ALA A 33 -9.62 -2.24 -12.74
C ALA A 33 -9.55 -1.05 -11.78
N GLU A 34 -10.49 -1.04 -10.84
CA GLU A 34 -10.43 -0.18 -9.68
C GLU A 34 -9.75 -0.92 -8.53
N LEU A 35 -9.02 -0.20 -7.69
CA LEU A 35 -8.49 -0.69 -6.43
C LEU A 35 -9.20 0.05 -5.30
N THR A 36 -9.91 -0.70 -4.45
CA THR A 36 -10.50 -0.18 -3.22
C THR A 36 -9.59 -0.48 -2.04
N LEU A 37 -9.35 0.48 -1.15
CA LEU A 37 -8.44 0.32 0.00
C LEU A 37 -9.08 0.84 1.28
N ASP A 38 -8.98 0.04 2.33
CA ASP A 38 -9.22 0.44 3.71
C ASP A 38 -8.01 0.03 4.57
N LEU A 39 -7.58 0.94 5.44
CA LEU A 39 -6.49 0.70 6.40
C LEU A 39 -7.09 0.43 7.77
N LEU A 40 -6.76 -0.71 8.37
CA LEU A 40 -7.26 -1.11 9.67
C LEU A 40 -6.12 -1.14 10.69
N GLY A 41 -6.37 -0.60 11.88
CA GLY A 41 -5.39 -0.45 12.97
C GLY A 41 -4.88 0.99 13.11
N THR A 42 -4.21 1.28 14.22
CA THR A 42 -3.52 2.57 14.45
C THR A 42 -2.25 2.34 15.28
N PRO A 43 -1.05 2.24 14.67
CA PRO A 43 -0.80 2.34 13.23
C PRO A 43 -1.43 1.18 12.44
N PRO A 44 -1.64 1.32 11.12
CA PRO A 44 -2.25 0.24 10.33
C PRO A 44 -1.49 -1.08 10.39
N GLU A 45 -2.22 -2.16 10.59
CA GLU A 45 -1.71 -3.54 10.65
C GLU A 45 -2.22 -4.39 9.48
N LEU A 46 -3.34 -3.97 8.87
CA LEU A 46 -4.00 -4.67 7.78
C LEU A 46 -4.49 -3.68 6.72
N VAL A 47 -4.29 -4.02 5.46
CA VAL A 47 -4.93 -3.36 4.32
C VAL A 47 -5.99 -4.29 3.75
N GLN A 48 -7.25 -3.86 3.77
CA GLN A 48 -8.33 -4.56 3.08
C GLN A 48 -8.50 -4.00 1.68
N SER A 49 -8.60 -4.87 0.68
CA SER A 49 -8.81 -4.46 -0.69
C SER A 49 -9.65 -5.46 -1.48
N ASN A 50 -10.15 -5.04 -2.64
CA ASN A 50 -10.79 -5.94 -3.60
C ASN A 50 -9.79 -6.93 -4.25
N PHE A 51 -8.49 -6.81 -3.97
CA PHE A 51 -7.45 -7.80 -4.29
C PHE A 51 -7.07 -8.68 -3.10
N GLY A 52 -7.85 -8.63 -2.01
CA GLY A 52 -7.68 -9.39 -0.79
C GLY A 52 -7.08 -8.58 0.37
N ASP A 53 -6.84 -9.28 1.47
CA ASP A 53 -6.35 -8.70 2.71
C ASP A 53 -4.82 -8.87 2.81
N PHE A 54 -4.13 -7.77 3.11
CA PHE A 54 -2.66 -7.70 3.16
C PHE A 54 -2.19 -7.31 4.55
N SER A 55 -1.28 -8.09 5.13
CA SER A 55 -0.65 -7.74 6.41
C SER A 55 0.41 -6.66 6.18
N VAL A 56 0.35 -5.58 6.96
CA VAL A 56 1.33 -4.50 6.92
C VAL A 56 2.64 -4.98 7.54
N GLY A 57 3.72 -4.92 6.76
CA GLY A 57 5.06 -5.30 7.21
C GLY A 57 5.90 -4.10 7.64
N GLN A 58 5.71 -2.95 6.99
CA GLN A 58 6.50 -1.75 7.27
C GLN A 58 5.72 -0.48 6.94
N ILE A 59 5.92 0.55 7.75
CA ILE A 59 5.55 1.94 7.45
C ILE A 59 6.83 2.77 7.58
N ALA A 60 7.10 3.61 6.60
CA ALA A 60 8.22 4.55 6.60
C ALA A 60 7.70 5.94 6.28
N ARG A 61 8.10 6.93 7.08
CA ARG A 61 7.77 8.34 6.82
C ARG A 61 8.70 8.93 5.78
N ALA A 62 8.26 10.00 5.12
CA ALA A 62 9.12 10.81 4.28
C ALA A 62 10.40 11.20 5.05
N ASP A 63 11.53 11.12 4.35
CA ASP A 63 12.90 11.33 4.83
C ASP A 63 13.41 10.30 5.87
N GLU A 64 12.61 9.29 6.23
CA GLU A 64 13.06 8.21 7.10
C GLU A 64 14.05 7.28 6.39
N ILE A 65 15.10 6.86 7.10
CA ILE A 65 16.07 5.89 6.60
C ILE A 65 15.42 4.51 6.55
N THR A 66 15.22 3.98 5.35
CA THR A 66 14.63 2.65 5.12
C THR A 66 15.68 1.55 5.05
N SER A 67 16.91 1.88 4.65
CA SER A 67 18.00 0.91 4.56
C SER A 67 19.37 1.56 4.68
N LYS A 68 20.32 0.80 5.21
CA LYS A 68 21.75 1.13 5.21
C LYS A 68 22.50 0.02 4.50
N ILE A 69 23.18 0.37 3.42
CA ILE A 69 23.90 -0.56 2.56
C ILE A 69 25.38 -0.30 2.75
N ARG A 70 26.11 -1.31 3.24
CA ARG A 70 27.56 -1.25 3.34
C ARG A 70 28.18 -1.95 2.14
N LEU A 71 28.93 -1.20 1.35
CA LEU A 71 29.67 -1.71 0.19
C LEU A 71 30.96 -2.40 0.65
N SER A 72 31.48 -3.29 -0.20
CA SER A 72 32.71 -4.06 0.08
C SER A 72 33.96 -3.20 0.26
N ASN A 73 33.98 -1.99 -0.30
CA ASN A 73 35.03 -0.98 -0.11
C ASN A 73 34.91 -0.20 1.21
N GLY A 74 33.94 -0.55 2.07
CA GLY A 74 33.70 0.11 3.36
C GLY A 74 32.82 1.36 3.29
N GLN A 75 32.38 1.77 2.09
CA GLN A 75 31.46 2.89 1.94
C GLN A 75 30.06 2.51 2.42
N GLU A 76 29.36 3.44 3.08
CA GLU A 76 27.98 3.27 3.53
C GLU A 76 27.04 4.16 2.71
N TRP A 77 25.98 3.55 2.18
CA TRP A 77 24.89 4.24 1.50
C TRP A 77 23.64 4.15 2.35
N THR A 78 22.86 5.22 2.34
CA THR A 78 21.59 5.29 3.07
C THR A 78 20.48 5.48 2.06
N ALA A 79 19.48 4.60 2.10
CA ALA A 79 18.24 4.80 1.37
C ALA A 79 17.25 5.50 2.29
N THR A 80 16.66 6.59 1.81
CA THR A 80 15.59 7.32 2.49
C THR A 80 14.30 7.22 1.70
N ALA A 81 13.17 7.12 2.40
CA ALA A 81 11.87 7.20 1.77
C ALA A 81 11.64 8.64 1.31
N LYS A 82 11.29 8.84 0.03
CA LYS A 82 10.96 10.17 -0.48
C LYS A 82 9.59 10.66 0.02
N ASN A 83 8.67 9.72 0.21
CA ASN A 83 7.28 9.92 0.57
C ASN A 83 6.91 8.93 1.67
N ASP A 84 5.81 9.19 2.37
CA ASP A 84 5.22 8.19 3.27
C ASP A 84 4.87 6.92 2.49
N LEU A 85 5.39 5.79 2.97
CA LEU A 85 5.33 4.48 2.32
C LEU A 85 4.82 3.44 3.33
N LEU A 86 3.75 2.74 2.97
CA LEU A 86 3.28 1.55 3.64
C LEU A 86 3.53 0.35 2.71
N THR A 87 4.19 -0.67 3.24
CA THR A 87 4.42 -1.94 2.54
C THR A 87 3.62 -3.03 3.22
N ALA A 88 2.78 -3.71 2.46
CA ALA A 88 1.95 -4.81 2.92
C ALA A 88 2.12 -6.01 2.00
N SER A 89 1.84 -7.21 2.50
CA SER A 89 1.96 -8.43 1.71
C SER A 89 0.93 -9.48 2.06
N ARG A 90 0.68 -10.37 1.12
CA ARG A 90 -0.07 -11.61 1.32
C ARG A 90 0.55 -12.74 0.51
N THR A 91 0.30 -13.97 0.94
CA THR A 91 0.66 -15.15 0.17
C THR A 91 -0.63 -15.89 -0.19
N GLN A 92 -0.78 -16.25 -1.47
CA GLN A 92 -1.92 -17.01 -1.98
C GLN A 92 -1.43 -17.96 -3.08
N ASP A 93 -1.82 -19.24 -3.01
CA ASP A 93 -1.67 -20.20 -4.12
C ASP A 93 -0.27 -20.22 -4.78
N ASP A 94 0.80 -20.31 -3.98
CA ASP A 94 2.21 -20.25 -4.43
C ASP A 94 2.71 -18.89 -4.96
N GLU A 95 1.92 -17.83 -4.77
CA GLU A 95 2.28 -16.45 -5.12
C GLU A 95 2.45 -15.60 -3.86
N HIS A 96 3.48 -14.76 -3.87
CA HIS A 96 3.66 -13.70 -2.89
C HIS A 96 3.29 -12.37 -3.52
N ILE A 97 2.24 -11.74 -3.01
CA ILE A 97 1.73 -10.47 -3.53
C ILE A 97 2.13 -9.36 -2.57
N GLN A 98 2.87 -8.39 -3.08
CA GLN A 98 3.29 -7.21 -2.35
C GLN A 98 2.46 -6.01 -2.79
N MET A 99 2.07 -5.19 -1.81
CA MET A 99 1.40 -3.93 -2.00
C MET A 99 2.29 -2.81 -1.45
N PHE A 100 2.60 -1.84 -2.29
CA PHE A 100 3.30 -0.63 -1.91
C PHE A 100 2.34 0.55 -2.01
N VAL A 101 2.00 1.15 -0.88
CA VAL A 101 1.09 2.29 -0.77
C VAL A 101 1.90 3.54 -0.48
N THR A 102 1.89 4.51 -1.38
CA THR A 102 2.68 5.74 -1.27
C THR A 102 1.77 6.97 -1.28
N LYS A 103 1.91 7.86 -0.29
CA LYS A 103 1.26 9.18 -0.35
C LYS A 103 2.05 10.07 -1.29
N THR A 104 1.49 10.44 -2.43
CA THR A 104 2.14 11.35 -3.39
C THR A 104 1.86 12.82 -3.07
N SER A 105 0.79 13.10 -2.32
CA SER A 105 0.50 14.37 -1.66
C SER A 105 -0.43 14.13 -0.46
N ASP A 106 -0.86 15.19 0.23
CA ASP A 106 -1.86 15.13 1.31
C ASP A 106 -3.22 14.56 0.85
N THR A 107 -3.48 14.55 -0.46
CA THR A 107 -4.78 14.15 -1.02
C THR A 107 -4.68 13.10 -2.12
N GLU A 108 -3.48 12.65 -2.47
CA GLU A 108 -3.26 11.70 -3.56
C GLU A 108 -2.37 10.55 -3.11
N MET A 109 -2.70 9.38 -3.64
CA MET A 109 -2.03 8.13 -3.32
C MET A 109 -1.73 7.37 -4.60
N ALA A 110 -0.59 6.69 -4.62
CA ALA A 110 -0.23 5.71 -5.61
C ALA A 110 -0.05 4.36 -4.95
N VAL A 111 -0.58 3.30 -5.57
CA VAL A 111 -0.40 1.93 -5.11
C VAL A 111 0.21 1.09 -6.22
N THR A 112 1.21 0.29 -5.87
CA THR A 112 1.72 -0.76 -6.75
C THR A 112 1.41 -2.12 -6.14
N LEU A 113 0.73 -2.97 -6.90
CA LEU A 113 0.62 -4.40 -6.64
C LEU A 113 1.70 -5.13 -7.45
N LEU A 114 2.44 -6.00 -6.79
CA LEU A 114 3.47 -6.83 -7.40
C LEU A 114 3.27 -8.29 -6.98
N THR A 115 2.88 -9.12 -7.94
CA THR A 115 2.74 -10.57 -7.76
C THR A 115 4.04 -11.26 -8.14
N LEU A 116 4.69 -11.90 -7.17
CA LEU A 116 5.92 -12.65 -7.38
C LEU A 116 5.62 -14.15 -7.24
N PRO A 117 5.95 -14.99 -8.24
CA PRO A 117 5.88 -16.43 -8.05
C PRO A 117 6.90 -16.85 -6.99
N MET A 118 6.52 -17.77 -6.09
CA MET A 118 7.44 -18.29 -5.07
C MET A 118 8.50 -19.26 -5.63
N ARG A 119 8.37 -19.66 -6.90
CA ARG A 119 9.31 -20.57 -7.59
C ARG A 119 10.10 -19.83 -8.66
N TYR A 120 11.27 -20.35 -9.03
CA TYR A 120 12.07 -19.84 -10.15
C TYR A 120 11.21 -19.87 -11.43
N VAL A 121 10.72 -18.72 -11.88
CA VAL A 121 10.02 -18.57 -13.16
C VAL A 121 10.82 -17.59 -14.01
N ASP A 122 10.92 -17.93 -15.30
CA ASP A 122 11.54 -17.10 -16.31
C ASP A 122 10.89 -15.70 -16.31
N TYR A 123 11.65 -14.69 -15.88
CA TYR A 123 11.20 -13.31 -15.71
C TYR A 123 10.66 -12.67 -17.01
N ALA A 124 10.85 -13.33 -18.16
CA ALA A 124 10.28 -12.91 -19.44
C ALA A 124 8.75 -13.13 -19.54
N GLN A 125 8.15 -14.00 -18.72
CA GLN A 125 6.70 -14.29 -18.77
C GLN A 125 5.86 -13.45 -17.79
N THR A 126 6.47 -12.66 -16.92
CA THR A 126 5.79 -11.90 -15.84
C THR A 126 5.34 -10.50 -16.24
N GLY A 127 5.12 -10.23 -17.55
CA GLY A 127 4.72 -8.91 -18.06
C GLY A 127 3.43 -8.33 -17.44
N LYS A 128 2.62 -9.15 -16.75
CA LYS A 128 1.41 -8.74 -16.01
C LYS A 128 1.53 -8.78 -14.47
N ALA A 129 2.72 -9.04 -13.94
CA ALA A 129 2.94 -9.21 -12.50
C ALA A 129 2.83 -7.91 -11.70
N ARG A 130 2.98 -6.76 -12.36
CA ARG A 130 2.93 -5.45 -11.72
C ARG A 130 1.73 -4.66 -12.21
N ARG A 131 0.92 -4.17 -11.28
CA ARG A 131 -0.20 -3.26 -11.53
C ARG A 131 0.01 -2.00 -10.71
N ALA A 132 -0.29 -0.85 -11.28
CA ALA A 132 -0.15 0.43 -10.61
C ALA A 132 -1.51 1.14 -10.62
N PHE A 133 -1.84 1.81 -9.52
CA PHE A 133 -3.09 2.51 -9.32
C PHE A 133 -2.80 3.89 -8.74
N SER A 134 -3.60 4.89 -9.09
CA SER A 134 -3.51 6.21 -8.47
C SER A 134 -4.86 6.89 -8.40
N GLY A 135 -4.97 7.86 -7.50
CA GLY A 135 -6.22 8.58 -7.30
C GLY A 135 -6.21 9.45 -6.06
N LYS A 136 -7.30 10.19 -5.88
CA LYS A 136 -7.49 11.05 -4.72
C LYS A 136 -7.90 10.21 -3.51
N CYS A 137 -7.12 10.32 -2.45
CA CYS A 137 -7.24 9.50 -1.26
C CYS A 137 -6.57 10.18 -0.07
N GLY A 138 -7.35 10.49 0.97
CA GLY A 138 -6.87 11.12 2.20
C GLY A 138 -6.66 10.14 3.35
N LEU A 139 -6.30 8.88 3.06
CA LEU A 139 -6.00 7.91 4.11
C LEU A 139 -4.70 8.27 4.82
N GLU A 140 -4.71 8.17 6.14
CA GLU A 140 -3.57 8.45 7.00
C GLU A 140 -2.97 7.16 7.55
N PHE A 141 -1.64 7.09 7.59
CA PHE A 141 -0.85 6.00 8.17
C PHE A 141 0.54 6.49 8.52
#